data_AF-A0A6C0IR20-F1
#
_entry.id   AF-A0A6C0IR20-F1
#
_cell.length_a   1.000
_cell.length_b   1.000
_cell.length_c   1.000
_cell.angle_alpha   90.00
_cell.angle_beta   90.00
_cell.angle_gamma   90.00
#
_symmetry.space_group_name_H-M   'P 1'
#
loop_
_entity.id
_entity.type
_entity.pdbx_description
1 polymer ?
#
loop_
_entity_poly.entity_id
_entity_poly.type
_entity_poly.pdbx_seq_one_letter_code
_entity_poly.pdbx_strand_id
1 'polypeptide(L)'
;MKFRIKPESIGKILLLIGILGSLSYISKRIKSKEDDLNKEFNNNSINKYLLEHHEILKSSKPILWIHIPREKNTRKINNLGSPNSYDLNMPYVYLTVRSIIEKCGKSFTICLIDDDSFKKLLPGWEIDLDKLKNPILDNVRTMGLLKMIYLYGGLLCPHSFLCQRDMIDLYNSSHTNNIAISFEKQNNGTSNIVSDYVPNVRFMVSYPLNDNIKQLCSFMEELISKDNTHESLFLERIGMQCEKLVKTEKISKHCGSLIGIKNANNKDVQLEDLMTSDYVEFSQKRFGILIPQINRPKFEWFNYLNAREIMSSDTTIGKQILLTLGDEIVLQDGIQETPNFDIDKNILPQNMKPQEMKQINDSHVGFWETPLGAPVWGLKPNNLGDHLLKK
;
A
#
# COMPACT_ATOMS: atom_id res chain seq x y z
N MET A 1 22.84 -54.68 -27.31
CA MET A 1 23.78 -53.69 -27.86
C MET A 1 24.61 -53.13 -26.70
N LYS A 2 25.82 -53.64 -26.47
CA LYS A 2 26.71 -53.17 -25.37
C LYS A 2 27.39 -51.88 -25.85
N PHE A 3 26.99 -50.73 -25.32
CA PHE A 3 27.70 -49.47 -25.58
C PHE A 3 29.13 -49.58 -25.04
N ARG A 4 30.10 -49.82 -25.93
CA ARG A 4 31.52 -49.69 -25.62
C ARG A 4 31.86 -48.20 -25.54
N ILE A 5 31.67 -47.61 -24.37
CA ILE A 5 32.14 -46.26 -24.09
C ILE A 5 33.67 -46.33 -24.02
N LYS A 6 34.37 -45.61 -24.90
CA LYS A 6 35.83 -45.54 -24.86
C LYS A 6 36.28 -44.95 -23.51
N PRO A 7 37.35 -45.46 -22.87
CA PRO A 7 37.77 -45.00 -21.54
C PRO A 7 38.06 -43.49 -21.48
N GLU A 8 38.56 -42.91 -22.59
CA GLU A 8 38.78 -41.46 -22.74
C GLU A 8 37.49 -40.62 -22.72
N SER A 9 36.33 -41.20 -23.06
CA SER A 9 35.03 -40.52 -23.00
C SER A 9 34.43 -40.54 -21.58
N ILE A 10 34.78 -41.53 -20.75
CA ILE A 10 34.29 -41.63 -19.37
C ILE A 10 34.86 -40.48 -18.52
N GLY A 11 36.15 -40.17 -18.68
CA GLY A 11 36.78 -39.04 -17.98
C GLY A 11 36.15 -37.69 -18.33
N LYS A 12 35.81 -37.46 -19.61
CA LYS A 12 35.15 -36.23 -20.06
C LYS A 12 33.72 -36.11 -19.51
N ILE A 13 32.98 -37.21 -19.42
CA ILE A 13 31.63 -37.25 -18.85
C ILE A 13 31.67 -36.94 -17.34
N LEU A 14 32.59 -37.54 -16.60
CA LEU A 14 32.75 -37.28 -15.16
C LEU A 14 33.14 -35.81 -14.88
N LEU A 15 34.00 -35.23 -15.71
CA LEU A 15 34.40 -33.83 -15.61
C LEU A 15 33.22 -32.89 -15.90
N LEU A 16 32.40 -33.19 -16.91
CA LEU A 16 31.18 -32.43 -17.22
C LEU A 16 30.17 -32.49 -16.06
N ILE A 17 29.97 -33.67 -15.46
CA ILE A 17 29.09 -33.85 -14.29
C ILE A 17 29.64 -33.04 -13.08
N GLY A 18 30.96 -33.03 -12.89
CA GLY A 18 31.60 -32.22 -11.84
C GLY A 18 31.38 -30.71 -12.04
N ILE A 19 31.50 -30.21 -13.27
CA ILE A 19 31.23 -28.81 -13.61
C ILE A 19 29.75 -28.46 -13.43
N LEU A 20 28.83 -29.31 -13.89
CA LEU A 20 27.40 -29.09 -13.70
C LEU A 20 27.00 -29.13 -12.22
N GLY A 21 27.60 -30.04 -11.44
CA GLY A 21 27.38 -30.14 -10.00
C GLY A 21 27.87 -28.89 -9.25
N SER A 22 29.04 -28.37 -9.59
CA SER A 22 29.59 -27.15 -8.97
C SER A 22 28.81 -25.90 -9.35
N LEU A 23 28.40 -25.75 -10.62
CA LEU A 23 27.50 -24.68 -11.07
C LEU A 23 26.14 -24.74 -10.36
N SER A 24 25.57 -25.93 -10.20
CA SER A 24 24.30 -26.13 -9.49
C SER A 24 24.42 -25.79 -7.99
N TYR A 25 25.55 -26.13 -7.35
CA TYR A 25 25.83 -25.77 -5.96
C TYR A 25 25.99 -24.26 -5.76
N ILE A 26 26.75 -23.60 -6.64
CA ILE A 26 26.93 -22.14 -6.61
C ILE A 26 25.61 -21.42 -6.85
N SER A 27 24.83 -21.85 -7.85
CA SER A 27 23.50 -21.29 -8.13
C SER A 27 22.55 -21.44 -6.94
N LYS A 28 22.52 -22.62 -6.30
CA LYS A 28 21.72 -22.84 -5.08
C LYS A 28 22.16 -21.93 -3.93
N ARG A 29 23.46 -21.72 -3.75
CA ARG A 29 24.01 -20.87 -2.67
C ARG A 29 23.75 -19.38 -2.90
N ILE A 30 23.80 -18.92 -4.16
CA ILE A 30 23.43 -17.55 -4.53
C ILE A 30 21.93 -17.35 -4.29
N LYS A 31 21.10 -18.29 -4.78
CA LYS A 31 19.65 -18.23 -4.61
C LYS A 31 19.21 -18.28 -3.15
N SER A 32 19.84 -19.12 -2.32
CA SER A 32 19.53 -19.17 -0.89
C SER A 32 19.88 -17.87 -0.18
N LYS A 33 21.03 -17.27 -0.51
CA LYS A 33 21.45 -15.99 0.08
C LYS A 33 20.52 -14.84 -0.34
N GLU A 34 20.03 -14.85 -1.59
CA GLU A 34 19.03 -13.89 -2.06
C GLU A 34 17.66 -14.12 -1.41
N ASP A 35 17.22 -15.36 -1.23
CA ASP A 35 15.96 -15.68 -0.55
C ASP A 35 15.98 -15.25 0.93
N ASP A 36 17.11 -15.42 1.61
CA ASP A 36 17.29 -14.97 2.99
C ASP A 36 17.29 -13.44 3.11
N LEU A 37 18.01 -12.73 2.23
CA LEU A 37 17.98 -11.26 2.16
C LEU A 37 16.59 -10.72 1.84
N ASN A 38 15.87 -11.35 0.89
CA ASN A 38 14.51 -10.96 0.56
C ASN A 38 13.54 -11.19 1.72
N LYS A 39 13.71 -12.28 2.50
CA LYS A 39 12.89 -12.53 3.70
C LYS A 39 13.19 -11.55 4.81
N GLU A 40 14.45 -11.25 5.05
CA GLU A 40 14.88 -10.30 6.07
C GLU A 40 14.38 -8.88 5.74
N PHE A 41 14.52 -8.48 4.48
CA PHE A 41 13.97 -7.24 3.95
C PHE A 41 12.43 -7.19 4.07
N ASN A 42 11.72 -8.25 3.66
CA ASN A 42 10.26 -8.31 3.74
C ASN A 42 9.72 -8.29 5.18
N ASN A 43 10.35 -9.02 6.10
CA ASN A 43 9.82 -9.23 7.45
C ASN A 43 10.15 -8.08 8.42
N ASN A 44 11.35 -7.49 8.33
CA ASN A 44 11.79 -6.49 9.30
C ASN A 44 11.27 -5.08 9.02
N SER A 45 10.98 -4.75 7.76
CA SER A 45 10.51 -3.40 7.41
C SER A 45 9.01 -3.26 7.57
N ILE A 46 8.18 -4.08 6.93
CA ILE A 46 6.72 -3.86 6.87
C ILE A 46 6.03 -4.03 8.23
N ASN A 47 6.40 -5.07 9.00
CA ASN A 47 5.75 -5.35 10.27
C ASN A 47 5.97 -4.25 11.32
N LYS A 48 7.07 -3.49 11.20
CA LYS A 48 7.35 -2.34 12.06
C LYS A 48 6.38 -1.17 11.84
N TYR A 49 5.73 -1.11 10.66
CA TYR A 49 4.79 -0.04 10.28
C TYR A 49 3.31 -0.47 10.35
N LEU A 50 3.04 -1.70 10.80
CA LEU A 50 1.69 -2.14 11.17
C LEU A 50 1.38 -1.59 12.57
N LEU A 51 0.84 -0.38 12.62
CA LEU A 51 0.48 0.28 13.89
C LEU A 51 -0.79 -0.32 14.49
N GLU A 52 -0.82 -0.46 15.80
CA GLU A 52 -2.04 -0.77 16.53
C GLU A 52 -2.91 0.49 16.70
N HIS A 53 -4.24 0.35 16.75
CA HIS A 53 -5.20 1.46 16.81
C HIS A 53 -4.90 2.50 17.91
N HIS A 54 -4.35 2.05 19.04
CA HIS A 54 -4.02 2.89 20.17
C HIS A 54 -2.80 3.81 19.93
N GLU A 55 -1.92 3.48 18.98
CA GLU A 55 -0.76 4.29 18.61
C GLU A 55 -1.16 5.40 17.63
N ILE A 56 -2.16 5.14 16.77
CA ILE A 56 -2.75 6.13 15.86
C ILE A 56 -3.33 7.31 16.65
N LEU A 57 -4.07 7.03 17.73
CA LEU A 57 -4.70 8.05 18.58
C LEU A 57 -3.70 8.89 19.38
N LYS A 58 -2.44 8.45 19.50
CA LYS A 58 -1.39 9.17 20.26
C LYS A 58 -0.51 10.07 19.39
N SER A 59 -0.52 9.87 18.07
CA SER A 59 0.32 10.64 17.15
C SER A 59 -0.25 12.03 16.87
N SER A 60 0.62 13.04 16.82
CA SER A 60 0.28 14.40 16.39
C SER A 60 0.42 14.61 14.88
N LYS A 61 0.98 13.64 14.15
CA LYS A 61 1.20 13.73 12.70
C LYS A 61 -0.06 13.35 11.92
N PRO A 62 -0.30 13.94 10.74
CA PRO A 62 -1.34 13.45 9.85
C PRO A 62 -1.09 11.99 9.45
N ILE A 63 -2.17 11.28 9.16
CA ILE A 63 -2.10 9.85 8.83
C ILE A 63 -1.96 9.68 7.31
N LEU A 64 -1.07 8.78 6.89
CA LEU A 64 -0.96 8.32 5.51
C LEU A 64 -1.41 6.86 5.46
N TRP A 65 -2.54 6.63 4.80
CA TRP A 65 -3.19 5.34 4.69
C TRP A 65 -2.77 4.64 3.39
N ILE A 66 -2.26 3.42 3.52
CA ILE A 66 -1.92 2.57 2.38
C ILE A 66 -2.74 1.28 2.52
N HIS A 67 -3.77 1.15 1.69
CA HIS A 67 -4.57 -0.07 1.65
C HIS A 67 -3.89 -1.12 0.78
N ILE A 68 -3.74 -2.33 1.33
CA ILE A 68 -3.18 -3.50 0.66
C ILE A 68 -4.27 -4.59 0.70
N PRO A 69 -4.96 -4.86 -0.41
CA PRO A 69 -6.00 -5.87 -0.43
C PRO A 69 -5.39 -7.26 -0.27
N ARG A 70 -6.02 -8.11 0.56
CA ARG A 70 -5.66 -9.53 0.68
C ARG A 70 -6.28 -10.31 -0.46
N GLU A 71 -5.65 -10.26 -1.64
CA GLU A 71 -6.09 -11.08 -2.77
C GLU A 71 -5.42 -12.45 -2.72
N LYS A 72 -6.23 -13.51 -2.80
CA LYS A 72 -5.74 -14.87 -2.91
C LYS A 72 -4.98 -15.01 -4.23
N ASN A 73 -3.72 -15.43 -4.14
CA ASN A 73 -2.81 -15.39 -5.27
C ASN A 73 -2.10 -16.74 -5.46
N THR A 74 -2.01 -17.19 -6.71
CA THR A 74 -1.29 -18.42 -7.12
C THR A 74 0.19 -18.16 -7.45
N ARG A 75 0.67 -16.91 -7.41
CA ARG A 75 2.00 -16.49 -7.90
C ARG A 75 3.19 -17.18 -7.19
N LYS A 76 3.05 -17.62 -5.93
CA LYS A 76 3.99 -18.54 -5.29
C LYS A 76 3.25 -19.77 -4.79
N ILE A 77 3.67 -20.93 -5.28
CA ILE A 77 3.22 -22.22 -4.77
C ILE A 77 4.02 -22.50 -3.50
N ASN A 78 3.41 -22.24 -2.35
CA ASN A 78 4.07 -22.48 -1.06
C ASN A 78 4.26 -23.99 -0.79
N ASN A 79 3.32 -24.83 -1.25
CA ASN A 79 3.40 -26.30 -1.18
C ASN A 79 2.56 -26.95 -2.28
N LEU A 80 2.95 -28.15 -2.75
CA LEU A 80 2.27 -28.91 -3.81
C LEU A 80 0.78 -29.20 -3.51
N GLY A 81 0.37 -29.17 -2.24
CA GLY A 81 -1.01 -29.36 -1.78
C GLY A 81 -1.79 -28.08 -1.43
N SER A 82 -1.16 -26.90 -1.44
CA SER A 82 -1.82 -25.60 -1.23
C SER A 82 -1.21 -24.55 -2.17
N PRO A 83 -1.65 -24.52 -3.45
CA PRO A 83 -1.05 -23.69 -4.49
C PRO A 83 -1.36 -22.19 -4.37
N ASN A 84 -2.15 -21.79 -3.37
CA ASN A 84 -2.56 -20.41 -3.15
C ASN A 84 -1.91 -19.85 -1.88
N SER A 85 -1.37 -18.64 -1.95
CA SER A 85 -0.92 -17.84 -0.81
C SER A 85 -1.75 -16.57 -0.69
N TYR A 86 -1.81 -16.00 0.51
CA TYR A 86 -2.30 -14.64 0.75
C TYR A 86 -1.17 -13.60 0.71
N ASP A 87 0.08 -14.06 0.57
CA ASP A 87 1.25 -13.20 0.47
C ASP A 87 1.13 -12.30 -0.76
N LEU A 88 1.38 -11.00 -0.54
CA LEU A 88 1.48 -9.99 -1.58
C LEU A 88 2.76 -10.25 -2.41
N ASN A 89 2.72 -11.29 -3.25
CA ASN A 89 3.84 -11.75 -4.08
C ASN A 89 4.11 -10.80 -5.25
N MET A 90 4.34 -9.52 -4.96
CA MET A 90 4.65 -8.46 -5.91
C MET A 90 5.78 -7.61 -5.34
N PRO A 91 7.05 -8.00 -5.52
CA PRO A 91 8.20 -7.31 -4.91
C PRO A 91 8.31 -5.83 -5.28
N TYR A 92 7.81 -5.42 -6.44
CA TYR A 92 7.75 -3.99 -6.79
C TYR A 92 6.83 -3.19 -5.85
N VAL A 93 5.73 -3.78 -5.36
CA VAL A 93 4.81 -3.12 -4.40
C VAL A 93 5.50 -2.90 -3.06
N TYR A 94 6.35 -3.85 -2.66
CA TYR A 94 7.20 -3.65 -1.48
C TYR A 94 8.10 -2.42 -1.67
N LEU A 95 8.75 -2.30 -2.83
CA LEU A 95 9.67 -1.17 -3.11
C LEU A 95 8.93 0.17 -3.15
N THR A 96 7.72 0.21 -3.70
CA THR A 96 6.90 1.43 -3.68
C THR A 96 6.44 1.79 -2.27
N VAL A 97 5.98 0.82 -1.47
CA VAL A 97 5.63 1.08 -0.06
C VAL A 97 6.85 1.55 0.74
N ARG A 98 8.02 0.93 0.55
CA ARG A 98 9.29 1.37 1.13
C ARG A 98 9.59 2.84 0.77
N SER A 99 9.43 3.21 -0.50
CA SER A 99 9.65 4.59 -0.93
C SER A 99 8.69 5.59 -0.25
N ILE A 100 7.42 5.22 -0.04
CA ILE A 100 6.47 6.05 0.71
C ILE A 100 6.95 6.23 2.15
N ILE A 101 7.43 5.15 2.78
CA ILE A 101 7.95 5.17 4.15
C ILE A 101 9.15 6.10 4.28
N GLU A 102 10.13 5.97 3.40
CA GLU A 102 11.35 6.78 3.45
C GLU A 102 11.07 8.27 3.23
N LYS A 103 10.20 8.61 2.27
CA LYS A 103 9.94 10.01 1.92
C LYS A 103 8.93 10.69 2.84
N CYS A 104 7.96 9.96 3.39
CA CYS A 104 6.86 10.54 4.17
C CYS A 104 6.90 10.20 5.67
N GLY A 105 7.67 9.21 6.13
CA GLY A 105 7.63 8.73 7.52
C GLY A 105 8.06 9.73 8.58
N LYS A 106 8.80 10.78 8.19
CA LYS A 106 9.13 11.90 9.08
C LYS A 106 7.92 12.81 9.34
N SER A 107 7.09 13.04 8.33
CA SER A 107 5.99 14.01 8.37
C SER A 107 4.62 13.37 8.63
N PHE A 108 4.45 12.10 8.30
CA PHE A 108 3.20 11.35 8.47
C PHE A 108 3.36 10.18 9.43
N THR A 109 2.26 9.80 10.06
CA THR A 109 2.08 8.47 10.65
C THR A 109 1.59 7.53 9.55
N ILE A 110 2.44 6.60 9.13
CA ILE A 110 2.13 5.68 8.02
C ILE A 110 1.38 4.48 8.59
N CYS A 111 0.21 4.21 8.03
CA CYS A 111 -0.66 3.11 8.42
C CYS A 111 -0.90 2.20 7.22
N LEU A 112 -0.35 0.99 7.28
CA LEU A 112 -0.69 -0.08 6.35
C LEU A 112 -1.97 -0.75 6.83
N ILE A 113 -2.97 -0.78 5.96
CA ILE A 113 -4.30 -1.33 6.29
C ILE A 113 -4.70 -2.39 5.27
N ASP A 114 -5.50 -3.33 5.74
CA ASP A 114 -6.13 -4.36 4.94
C ASP A 114 -7.65 -4.37 5.16
N ASP A 115 -8.33 -5.34 4.57
CA ASP A 115 -9.79 -5.46 4.67
C ASP A 115 -10.27 -5.71 6.11
N ASP A 116 -9.49 -6.43 6.93
CA ASP A 116 -9.83 -6.68 8.35
C ASP A 116 -9.71 -5.41 9.21
N SER A 117 -8.85 -4.49 8.78
CA SER A 117 -8.59 -3.23 9.48
C SER A 117 -9.85 -2.36 9.57
N PHE A 118 -10.77 -2.44 8.58
CA PHE A 118 -12.03 -1.70 8.63
C PHE A 118 -12.87 -2.04 9.86
N LYS A 119 -12.92 -3.30 10.29
CA LYS A 119 -13.67 -3.72 11.48
C LYS A 119 -13.11 -3.11 12.77
N LYS A 120 -11.80 -2.85 12.82
CA LYS A 120 -11.12 -2.28 13.99
C LYS A 120 -11.18 -0.75 14.00
N LEU A 121 -11.16 -0.14 12.82
CA LEU A 121 -11.01 1.31 12.65
C LEU A 121 -12.35 2.02 12.44
N LEU A 122 -13.36 1.35 11.90
CA LEU A 122 -14.65 1.99 11.58
C LEU A 122 -15.73 1.58 12.59
N PRO A 123 -16.36 2.54 13.29
CA PRO A 123 -17.45 2.23 14.20
C PRO A 123 -18.67 1.70 13.42
N GLY A 124 -19.28 0.64 13.94
CA GLY A 124 -20.46 0.02 13.32
C GLY A 124 -20.17 -0.78 12.04
N TRP A 125 -18.91 -1.14 11.77
CA TRP A 125 -18.58 -1.98 10.62
C TRP A 125 -18.91 -3.45 10.87
N GLU A 126 -20.01 -3.91 10.27
CA GLU A 126 -20.48 -5.31 10.38
C GLU A 126 -20.29 -6.12 9.10
N ILE A 127 -19.81 -5.49 8.01
CA ILE A 127 -19.70 -6.12 6.70
C ILE A 127 -18.50 -7.07 6.67
N ASP A 128 -18.76 -8.33 6.37
CA ASP A 128 -17.74 -9.35 6.14
C ASP A 128 -17.29 -9.33 4.68
N LEU A 129 -16.11 -8.77 4.43
CA LEU A 129 -15.56 -8.56 3.09
C LEU A 129 -15.17 -9.87 2.39
N ASP A 130 -14.82 -10.92 3.13
CA ASP A 130 -14.42 -12.22 2.56
C ASP A 130 -15.59 -12.91 1.83
N LYS A 131 -16.83 -12.54 2.16
CA LYS A 131 -18.04 -13.06 1.52
C LYS A 131 -18.42 -12.30 0.25
N LEU A 132 -17.81 -11.15 -0.01
CA LEU A 132 -18.13 -10.32 -1.16
C LEU A 132 -17.26 -10.68 -2.37
N LYS A 133 -17.79 -10.40 -3.56
CA LYS A 133 -17.07 -10.53 -4.83
C LYS A 133 -17.12 -9.22 -5.60
N ASN A 134 -16.19 -9.05 -6.54
CA ASN A 134 -16.21 -7.92 -7.45
C ASN A 134 -17.49 -7.97 -8.31
N PRO A 135 -18.14 -6.81 -8.57
CA PRO A 135 -17.66 -5.44 -8.29
C PRO A 135 -18.06 -4.87 -6.92
N ILE A 136 -18.97 -5.53 -6.19
CA ILE A 136 -19.44 -5.07 -4.88
C ILE A 136 -18.29 -4.95 -3.87
N LEU A 137 -17.39 -5.93 -3.84
CA LEU A 137 -16.21 -5.92 -2.97
C LEU A 137 -15.38 -4.63 -3.14
N ASP A 138 -15.09 -4.25 -4.38
CA ASP A 138 -14.31 -3.05 -4.69
C ASP A 138 -15.03 -1.75 -4.27
N ASN A 139 -16.34 -1.70 -4.50
CA ASN A 139 -17.19 -0.58 -4.07
C ASN A 139 -17.23 -0.46 -2.54
N VAL A 140 -17.40 -1.57 -1.80
CA VAL A 140 -17.41 -1.59 -0.34
C VAL A 140 -16.04 -1.20 0.23
N ARG A 141 -14.93 -1.65 -0.36
CA ARG A 141 -13.58 -1.17 0.00
C ARG A 141 -13.44 0.33 -0.20
N THR A 142 -13.91 0.86 -1.33
CA THR A 142 -13.90 2.31 -1.60
C THR A 142 -14.71 3.08 -0.56
N MET A 143 -15.90 2.57 -0.20
CA MET A 143 -16.72 3.14 0.87
C MET A 143 -15.97 3.11 2.23
N GLY A 144 -15.31 2.00 2.56
CA GLY A 144 -14.51 1.88 3.78
C GLY A 144 -13.40 2.92 3.85
N LEU A 145 -12.65 3.10 2.76
CA LEU A 145 -11.59 4.12 2.67
C LEU A 145 -12.13 5.55 2.78
N LEU A 146 -13.28 5.84 2.17
CA LEU A 146 -13.95 7.14 2.31
C LEU A 146 -14.44 7.38 3.74
N LYS A 147 -14.98 6.37 4.42
CA LYS A 147 -15.35 6.47 5.84
C LYS A 147 -14.13 6.70 6.73
N MET A 148 -13.01 6.05 6.42
CA MET A 148 -11.75 6.27 7.14
C MET A 148 -11.22 7.69 6.97
N ILE A 149 -11.11 8.17 5.73
CA ILE A 149 -10.64 9.54 5.49
C ILE A 149 -11.62 10.58 6.04
N TYR A 150 -12.92 10.28 6.08
CA TYR A 150 -13.91 11.14 6.74
C TYR A 150 -13.68 11.22 8.25
N LEU A 151 -13.49 10.09 8.94
CA LEU A 151 -13.37 10.07 10.41
C LEU A 151 -12.02 10.62 10.88
N TYR A 152 -10.94 10.18 10.24
CA TYR A 152 -9.57 10.43 10.71
C TYR A 152 -8.83 11.48 9.91
N GLY A 153 -9.31 11.85 8.72
CA GLY A 153 -8.55 12.66 7.77
C GLY A 153 -7.32 11.92 7.25
N GLY A 154 -6.37 12.70 6.75
CA GLY A 154 -5.09 12.21 6.26
C GLY A 154 -5.06 12.05 4.73
N LEU A 155 -4.08 11.28 4.26
CA LEU A 155 -3.81 11.02 2.85
C LEU A 155 -4.01 9.54 2.54
N LEU A 156 -4.95 9.22 1.65
CA LEU A 156 -5.03 7.91 1.01
C LEU A 156 -3.98 7.85 -0.10
N CYS A 157 -3.08 6.87 -0.02
CA CYS A 157 -2.02 6.67 -1.01
C CYS A 157 -2.06 5.23 -1.57
N PRO A 158 -2.10 5.04 -2.89
CA PRO A 158 -2.04 3.71 -3.49
C PRO A 158 -0.74 2.99 -3.16
N HIS A 159 -0.83 1.69 -2.83
CA HIS A 159 0.34 0.86 -2.54
C HIS A 159 1.33 0.74 -3.71
N SER A 160 0.90 0.96 -4.95
CA SER A 160 1.74 0.94 -6.16
C SER A 160 2.37 2.30 -6.50
N PHE A 161 2.30 3.28 -5.60
CA PHE A 161 2.89 4.60 -5.81
C PHE A 161 4.38 4.64 -5.43
N LEU A 162 5.26 4.83 -6.41
CA LEU A 162 6.68 5.09 -6.19
C LEU A 162 6.85 6.55 -5.72
N CYS A 163 6.99 6.74 -4.42
CA CYS A 163 7.10 8.06 -3.81
C CYS A 163 8.54 8.59 -3.90
N GLN A 164 8.70 9.78 -4.46
CA GLN A 164 9.99 10.45 -4.67
C GLN A 164 10.14 11.72 -3.81
N ARG A 165 9.03 12.27 -3.32
CA ARG A 165 8.99 13.50 -2.52
C ARG A 165 7.89 13.43 -1.47
N ASP A 166 8.14 14.05 -0.32
CA ASP A 166 7.15 14.18 0.75
C ASP A 166 5.89 14.91 0.25
N MET A 167 4.73 14.49 0.76
CA MET A 167 3.39 14.95 0.39
C MET A 167 2.72 15.80 1.48
N ILE A 168 3.46 16.20 2.52
CA ILE A 168 2.91 16.95 3.67
C ILE A 168 2.24 18.26 3.26
N ASP A 169 2.77 18.93 2.23
CA ASP A 169 2.20 20.17 1.68
C ASP A 169 0.74 19.99 1.22
N LEU A 170 0.38 18.81 0.72
CA LEU A 170 -0.99 18.52 0.30
C LEU A 170 -1.95 18.48 1.48
N TYR A 171 -1.53 17.87 2.59
CA TYR A 171 -2.35 17.82 3.80
C TYR A 171 -2.51 19.21 4.41
N ASN A 172 -1.42 19.96 4.53
CA ASN A 172 -1.45 21.32 5.05
C ASN A 172 -2.34 22.24 4.18
N SER A 173 -2.26 22.10 2.86
CA SER A 173 -3.11 22.85 1.92
C SER A 173 -4.58 22.47 2.06
N SER A 174 -4.88 21.16 2.18
CA SER A 174 -6.24 20.67 2.37
C SER A 174 -6.86 21.18 3.67
N HIS A 175 -6.10 21.16 4.76
CA HIS A 175 -6.53 21.64 6.08
C HIS A 175 -6.72 23.17 6.10
N THR A 176 -5.78 23.93 5.51
CA THR A 176 -5.85 25.40 5.49
C THR A 176 -7.04 25.91 4.67
N ASN A 177 -7.29 25.28 3.52
CA ASN A 177 -8.33 25.71 2.59
C ASN A 177 -9.69 25.05 2.86
N ASN A 178 -9.79 24.16 3.85
CA ASN A 178 -10.97 23.35 4.12
C ASN A 178 -11.53 22.66 2.85
N ILE A 179 -10.64 22.13 2.01
CA ILE A 179 -11.02 21.45 0.76
C ILE A 179 -10.31 20.10 0.65
N ALA A 180 -11.04 19.07 0.24
CA ALA A 180 -10.42 17.79 -0.10
C ALA A 180 -9.69 17.92 -1.44
N ILE A 181 -8.53 17.29 -1.56
CA ILE A 181 -7.73 17.29 -2.79
C ILE A 181 -7.61 15.85 -3.28
N SER A 182 -7.89 15.61 -4.55
CA SER A 182 -7.76 14.30 -5.19
C SER A 182 -6.96 14.41 -6.48
N PHE A 183 -6.15 13.40 -6.77
CA PHE A 183 -5.40 13.34 -8.02
C PHE A 183 -6.25 12.80 -9.16
N GLU A 184 -5.92 13.19 -10.38
CA GLU A 184 -6.51 12.61 -11.59
C GLU A 184 -6.22 11.11 -11.69
N LYS A 185 -7.19 10.37 -12.22
CA LYS A 185 -7.01 9.06 -12.85
C LYS A 185 -7.63 9.08 -14.25
N GLN A 186 -7.14 8.22 -15.12
CA GLN A 186 -7.73 8.03 -16.44
C GLN A 186 -9.15 7.49 -16.32
N ASN A 187 -10.08 8.07 -17.09
CA ASN A 187 -11.45 7.58 -17.19
C ASN A 187 -11.53 6.46 -18.24
N ASN A 188 -11.65 5.21 -17.79
CA ASN A 188 -11.80 4.06 -18.67
C ASN A 188 -13.27 3.72 -18.98
N GLY A 189 -14.22 4.48 -18.40
CA GLY A 189 -15.65 4.30 -18.63
C GLY A 189 -16.15 5.02 -19.88
N THR A 190 -17.43 4.86 -20.21
CA THR A 190 -18.06 5.55 -21.34
C THR A 190 -18.20 7.06 -21.14
N SER A 191 -18.15 7.50 -19.89
CA SER A 191 -18.12 8.92 -19.53
C SER A 191 -16.80 9.62 -19.85
N ASN A 192 -15.79 8.90 -20.38
CA ASN A 192 -14.55 9.49 -20.89
C ASN A 192 -14.83 10.57 -21.94
N ILE A 193 -15.85 10.38 -22.79
CA ILE A 193 -16.33 11.39 -23.76
C ILE A 193 -16.64 12.76 -23.10
N VAL A 194 -17.04 12.74 -21.82
CA VAL A 194 -17.36 13.96 -21.04
C VAL A 194 -16.14 14.46 -20.25
N SER A 195 -15.33 13.55 -19.72
CA SER A 195 -14.11 13.89 -18.99
C SER A 195 -13.10 12.74 -19.08
N ASP A 196 -12.00 12.98 -19.78
CA ASP A 196 -10.88 12.06 -19.96
C ASP A 196 -10.23 11.67 -18.62
N TYR A 197 -10.28 12.58 -17.64
CA TYR A 197 -9.63 12.45 -16.34
C TYR A 197 -10.57 12.82 -15.20
N VAL A 198 -10.83 11.85 -14.33
CA VAL A 198 -11.69 12.03 -13.16
C VAL A 198 -10.89 11.96 -11.86
N PRO A 199 -11.38 12.52 -10.74
CA PRO A 199 -10.73 12.39 -9.44
C PRO A 199 -10.63 10.92 -8.98
N ASN A 200 -9.47 10.56 -8.45
CA ASN A 200 -9.22 9.27 -7.84
C ASN A 200 -9.53 9.31 -6.34
N VAL A 201 -10.66 8.73 -5.94
CA VAL A 201 -11.04 8.63 -4.51
C VAL A 201 -10.09 7.77 -3.68
N ARG A 202 -9.24 6.95 -4.31
CA ARG A 202 -8.20 6.15 -3.65
C ARG A 202 -6.84 6.85 -3.60
N PHE A 203 -6.72 8.03 -4.19
CA PHE A 203 -5.56 8.89 -4.05
C PHE A 203 -6.02 10.32 -3.75
N MET A 204 -6.35 10.54 -2.48
CA MET A 204 -7.04 11.73 -1.99
C MET A 204 -6.52 12.10 -0.61
N VAL A 205 -6.46 13.40 -0.33
CA VAL A 205 -6.20 13.95 1.00
C VAL A 205 -7.40 14.75 1.48
N SER A 206 -7.70 14.63 2.77
CA SER A 206 -8.73 15.42 3.42
C SER A 206 -8.39 15.67 4.88
N TYR A 207 -8.95 16.73 5.44
CA TYR A 207 -9.04 16.93 6.88
C TYR A 207 -10.24 16.15 7.44
N PRO A 208 -10.24 15.78 8.73
CA PRO A 208 -11.32 15.00 9.32
C PRO A 208 -12.66 15.76 9.28
N LEU A 209 -13.76 15.00 9.25
CA LEU A 209 -15.15 15.47 9.27
C LEU A 209 -15.54 16.40 8.10
N ASN A 210 -14.91 16.25 6.94
CA ASN A 210 -15.27 17.00 5.74
C ASN A 210 -16.65 16.57 5.18
N ASP A 211 -17.58 17.52 5.06
CA ASP A 211 -18.95 17.27 4.57
C ASP A 211 -19.02 16.74 3.13
N ASN A 212 -18.09 17.15 2.26
CA ASN A 212 -18.05 16.67 0.88
C ASN A 212 -17.64 15.20 0.83
N ILE A 213 -16.75 14.77 1.72
CA ILE A 213 -16.41 13.34 1.87
C ILE A 213 -17.59 12.57 2.44
N LYS A 214 -18.30 13.12 3.43
CA LYS A 214 -19.54 12.51 3.97
C LYS A 214 -20.59 12.30 2.87
N GLN A 215 -20.74 13.27 1.98
CA GLN A 215 -21.62 13.16 0.82
C GLN A 215 -21.19 12.02 -0.11
N LEU A 216 -19.89 11.86 -0.35
CA LEU A 216 -19.35 10.73 -1.13
C LEU A 216 -19.58 9.38 -0.44
N CYS A 217 -19.43 9.31 0.90
CA CYS A 217 -19.78 8.11 1.67
C CYS A 217 -21.24 7.72 1.46
N SER A 218 -22.16 8.67 1.62
CA SER A 218 -23.60 8.45 1.46
C SER A 218 -23.96 8.02 0.04
N PHE A 219 -23.31 8.63 -0.96
CA PHE A 219 -23.46 8.25 -2.37
C PHE A 219 -22.99 6.82 -2.63
N MET A 220 -21.87 6.40 -2.04
CA MET A 220 -21.37 5.02 -2.17
C MET A 220 -22.31 4.02 -1.50
N GLU A 221 -22.86 4.34 -0.33
CA GLU A 221 -23.87 3.50 0.35
C GLU A 221 -25.11 3.30 -0.52
N GLU A 222 -25.65 4.39 -1.09
CA GLU A 222 -26.78 4.32 -2.02
C GLU A 222 -26.43 3.50 -3.26
N LEU A 223 -25.25 3.72 -3.84
CA LEU A 223 -24.79 3.02 -5.04
C LEU A 223 -24.69 1.51 -4.79
N ILE A 224 -24.07 1.09 -3.69
CA ILE A 224 -23.92 -0.33 -3.31
C ILE A 224 -25.29 -0.97 -3.04
N SER A 225 -26.25 -0.21 -2.50
CA SER A 225 -27.60 -0.73 -2.23
C SER A 225 -28.42 -1.00 -3.50
N LYS A 226 -28.12 -0.29 -4.60
CA LYS A 226 -28.90 -0.33 -5.84
C LYS A 226 -28.24 -1.14 -6.95
N ASP A 227 -26.92 -1.04 -7.06
CA ASP A 227 -26.16 -1.63 -8.17
C ASP A 227 -25.20 -2.72 -7.67
N ASN A 228 -25.54 -3.95 -8.02
CA ASN A 228 -24.74 -5.15 -7.78
C ASN A 228 -23.95 -5.59 -9.01
N THR A 229 -23.94 -4.78 -10.07
CA THR A 229 -23.36 -5.09 -11.38
C THR A 229 -22.13 -4.21 -11.66
N HIS A 230 -21.50 -4.40 -12.83
CA HIS A 230 -20.37 -3.57 -13.27
C HIS A 230 -20.80 -2.24 -13.90
N GLU A 231 -22.10 -1.92 -13.92
CA GLU A 231 -22.62 -0.68 -14.51
C GLU A 231 -21.98 0.56 -13.86
N SER A 232 -21.85 0.57 -12.52
CA SER A 232 -21.21 1.67 -11.79
C SER A 232 -19.78 1.95 -12.25
N LEU A 233 -19.02 0.90 -12.55
CA LEU A 233 -17.64 0.99 -13.03
C LEU A 233 -17.61 1.48 -14.48
N PHE A 234 -18.47 0.91 -15.34
CA PHE A 234 -18.54 1.26 -16.75
C PHE A 234 -18.94 2.74 -16.98
N LEU A 235 -19.82 3.27 -16.13
CA LEU A 235 -20.23 4.67 -16.17
C LEU A 235 -19.31 5.60 -15.37
N GLU A 236 -18.32 5.04 -14.66
CA GLU A 236 -17.41 5.77 -13.76
C GLU A 236 -18.19 6.64 -12.75
N ARG A 237 -19.24 6.08 -12.14
CA ARG A 237 -20.23 6.83 -11.34
C ARG A 237 -19.60 7.65 -10.20
N ILE A 238 -18.65 7.06 -9.47
CA ILE A 238 -17.97 7.74 -8.36
C ILE A 238 -17.04 8.85 -8.87
N GLY A 239 -16.24 8.59 -9.91
CA GLY A 239 -15.37 9.60 -10.51
C GLY A 239 -16.17 10.77 -11.07
N MET A 240 -17.29 10.50 -11.74
CA MET A 240 -18.20 11.53 -12.25
C MET A 240 -18.91 12.30 -11.13
N GLN A 241 -19.22 11.66 -10.01
CA GLN A 241 -19.77 12.37 -8.84
C GLN A 241 -18.73 13.31 -8.23
N CYS A 242 -17.47 12.88 -8.12
CA CYS A 242 -16.38 13.77 -7.72
C CYS A 242 -16.16 14.91 -8.72
N GLU A 243 -16.27 14.64 -10.02
CA GLU A 243 -16.14 15.67 -11.07
C GLU A 243 -17.23 16.75 -10.95
N LYS A 244 -18.45 16.39 -10.55
CA LYS A 244 -19.48 17.39 -10.22
C LYS A 244 -19.07 18.26 -9.03
N LEU A 245 -18.49 17.66 -7.99
CA LEU A 245 -18.00 18.40 -6.82
C LEU A 245 -16.84 19.33 -7.18
N VAL A 246 -15.96 18.91 -8.10
CA VAL A 246 -14.87 19.74 -8.64
C VAL A 246 -15.43 20.95 -9.40
N LYS A 247 -16.45 20.77 -10.24
CA LYS A 247 -17.12 21.87 -10.95
C LYS A 247 -17.78 22.89 -10.01
N THR A 248 -18.17 22.46 -8.81
CA THR A 248 -18.71 23.33 -7.76
C THR A 248 -17.66 23.81 -6.76
N GLU A 249 -16.37 23.61 -7.04
CA GLU A 249 -15.23 24.02 -6.20
C GLU A 249 -15.24 23.41 -4.78
N LYS A 250 -15.93 22.28 -4.59
CA LYS A 250 -16.04 21.56 -3.31
C LYS A 250 -14.90 20.56 -3.09
N ILE A 251 -14.26 20.12 -4.16
CA ILE A 251 -13.09 19.25 -4.17
C ILE A 251 -12.11 19.82 -5.18
N SER A 252 -10.83 19.84 -4.85
CA SER A 252 -9.76 20.20 -5.78
C SER A 252 -9.26 18.96 -6.52
N LYS A 253 -9.17 19.05 -7.86
CA LYS A 253 -8.58 18.01 -8.71
C LYS A 253 -7.16 18.41 -9.13
N HIS A 254 -6.17 17.63 -8.70
CA HIS A 254 -4.76 17.86 -9.02
C HIS A 254 -4.30 17.06 -10.24
N CYS A 255 -3.52 17.70 -11.11
CA CYS A 255 -3.07 17.13 -12.38
C CYS A 255 -2.25 15.83 -12.19
N GLY A 256 -2.49 14.86 -13.06
CA GLY A 256 -1.81 13.57 -13.10
C GLY A 256 -0.29 13.65 -13.34
N SER A 257 0.23 14.77 -13.82
CA SER A 257 1.69 14.97 -13.96
C SER A 257 2.40 15.08 -12.60
N LEU A 258 1.67 15.40 -11.53
CA LEU A 258 2.19 15.40 -10.16
C LEU A 258 2.39 13.98 -9.60
N ILE A 259 1.72 12.99 -10.15
CA ILE A 259 1.80 11.58 -9.72
C ILE A 259 2.32 10.66 -10.83
N GLY A 260 2.92 11.22 -11.88
CA GLY A 260 3.60 10.44 -12.93
C GLY A 260 2.69 9.61 -13.82
N ILE A 261 1.38 9.85 -13.85
CA ILE A 261 0.48 9.26 -14.88
C ILE A 261 0.46 10.08 -16.18
N LYS A 262 1.04 11.30 -16.13
CA LYS A 262 1.29 12.15 -17.28
C LYS A 262 2.77 12.55 -17.30
N ASN A 263 3.32 12.69 -18.49
CA ASN A 263 4.68 13.19 -18.70
C ASN A 263 4.73 14.73 -18.55
N ALA A 264 5.91 15.33 -18.70
CA ALA A 264 6.12 16.78 -18.61
C ALA A 264 5.30 17.57 -19.64
N ASN A 265 4.95 16.94 -20.76
CA ASN A 265 4.12 17.50 -21.84
C ASN A 265 2.61 17.20 -21.65
N ASN A 266 2.19 16.77 -20.45
CA ASN A 266 0.82 16.36 -20.11
C ASN A 266 0.25 15.22 -20.97
N LYS A 267 1.09 14.43 -21.64
CA LYS A 267 0.65 13.19 -22.32
C LYS A 267 0.62 12.03 -21.34
N ASP A 268 -0.36 11.17 -21.52
CA ASP A 268 -0.56 9.94 -20.75
C ASP A 268 0.70 9.08 -20.77
N VAL A 269 1.07 8.56 -19.59
CA VAL A 269 2.13 7.57 -19.44
C VAL A 269 1.46 6.21 -19.27
N GLN A 270 1.61 5.35 -20.27
CA GLN A 270 1.03 4.02 -20.28
C GLN A 270 1.95 3.01 -19.61
N LEU A 271 1.40 1.83 -19.29
CA LEU A 271 2.22 0.74 -18.74
C LEU A 271 3.34 0.34 -19.71
N GLU A 272 3.10 0.40 -21.02
CA GLU A 272 4.13 0.18 -22.04
C GLU A 272 5.34 1.09 -21.86
N ASP A 273 5.13 2.40 -21.72
CA ASP A 273 6.21 3.39 -21.59
C ASP A 273 7.06 3.17 -20.33
N LEU A 274 6.41 2.63 -19.30
CA LEU A 274 7.02 2.28 -18.03
C LEU A 274 7.84 0.99 -18.08
N MET A 275 7.50 0.08 -19.01
CA MET A 275 8.09 -1.25 -19.14
C MET A 275 9.12 -1.34 -20.28
N THR A 276 9.28 -0.29 -21.09
CA THR A 276 10.37 -0.17 -22.08
C THR A 276 11.60 0.48 -21.48
N SER A 277 12.70 0.45 -22.23
CA SER A 277 13.94 1.15 -21.92
C SER A 277 13.91 2.63 -22.29
N ASP A 278 12.82 3.10 -22.91
CA ASP A 278 12.69 4.44 -23.48
C ASP A 278 12.62 5.52 -22.41
N TYR A 279 13.19 6.70 -22.72
CA TYR A 279 13.17 7.80 -21.77
C TYR A 279 11.79 8.45 -21.71
N VAL A 280 11.17 8.39 -20.53
CA VAL A 280 9.96 9.16 -20.21
C VAL A 280 10.34 10.42 -19.42
N GLU A 281 10.12 11.58 -20.02
CA GLU A 281 10.35 12.86 -19.36
C GLU A 281 9.20 13.20 -18.42
N PHE A 282 9.39 12.96 -17.13
CA PHE A 282 8.40 13.28 -16.10
C PHE A 282 8.58 14.71 -15.55
N SER A 283 7.49 15.30 -15.05
CA SER A 283 7.51 16.62 -14.41
C SER A 283 8.48 16.69 -13.23
N GLN A 284 9.24 17.78 -13.11
CA GLN A 284 10.15 18.02 -11.97
C GLN A 284 9.42 18.26 -10.66
N LYS A 285 8.15 18.70 -10.70
CA LYS A 285 7.33 19.00 -9.50
C LYS A 285 6.58 17.78 -8.97
N ARG A 286 6.77 16.60 -9.55
CA ARG A 286 6.05 15.38 -9.16
C ARG A 286 6.35 14.98 -7.72
N PHE A 287 5.39 14.31 -7.10
CA PHE A 287 5.57 13.60 -5.83
C PHE A 287 6.11 12.19 -6.05
N GLY A 288 5.89 11.63 -7.23
CA GLY A 288 6.27 10.26 -7.54
C GLY A 288 5.62 9.75 -8.83
N ILE A 289 5.60 8.44 -8.99
CA ILE A 289 5.05 7.74 -10.15
C ILE A 289 4.05 6.69 -9.66
N LEU A 290 2.78 6.84 -10.04
CA LEU A 290 1.75 5.86 -9.79
C LEU A 290 1.85 4.75 -10.84
N ILE A 291 2.30 3.58 -10.41
CA ILE A 291 2.45 2.43 -11.31
C ILE A 291 1.07 1.79 -11.52
N PRO A 292 0.58 1.68 -12.77
CA PRO A 292 -0.64 0.97 -13.09
C PRO A 292 -0.55 -0.51 -12.70
N GLN A 293 -1.69 -1.19 -12.52
CA GLN A 293 -1.67 -2.62 -12.25
C GLN A 293 -1.05 -3.40 -13.41
N ILE A 294 -0.05 -4.22 -13.09
CA ILE A 294 0.69 -5.03 -14.07
C ILE A 294 -0.03 -6.38 -14.26
N ASN A 295 -1.21 -6.33 -14.87
CA ASN A 295 -2.06 -7.52 -15.09
C ASN A 295 -2.02 -8.03 -16.55
N ARG A 296 -1.22 -7.38 -17.41
CA ARG A 296 -1.14 -7.77 -18.83
C ARG A 296 -0.13 -8.90 -18.99
N PRO A 297 -0.48 -10.02 -19.66
CA PRO A 297 0.42 -11.18 -19.78
C PRO A 297 1.82 -10.85 -20.30
N LYS A 298 1.92 -9.86 -21.21
CA LYS A 298 3.21 -9.35 -21.75
C LYS A 298 4.16 -8.84 -20.67
N PHE A 299 3.65 -8.32 -19.56
CA PHE A 299 4.41 -7.64 -18.51
C PHE A 299 4.39 -8.37 -17.17
N GLU A 300 3.67 -9.49 -17.07
CA GLU A 300 3.57 -10.26 -15.81
C GLU A 300 4.92 -10.75 -15.29
N TRP A 301 5.90 -10.97 -16.17
CA TRP A 301 7.26 -11.35 -15.77
C TRP A 301 7.86 -10.40 -14.71
N PHE A 302 7.50 -9.11 -14.76
CA PHE A 302 7.96 -8.11 -13.80
C PHE A 302 7.44 -8.33 -12.38
N ASN A 303 6.24 -8.91 -12.23
CA ASN A 303 5.69 -9.23 -10.91
C ASN A 303 6.47 -10.34 -10.19
N TYR A 304 7.24 -11.14 -10.93
CA TYR A 304 8.02 -12.26 -10.40
C TYR A 304 9.47 -11.90 -10.09
N LEU A 305 9.94 -10.73 -10.53
CA LEU A 305 11.30 -10.29 -10.29
C LEU A 305 11.51 -9.96 -8.80
N ASN A 306 12.68 -10.27 -8.29
CA ASN A 306 13.10 -9.82 -6.98
C ASN A 306 13.55 -8.34 -6.99
N ALA A 307 13.80 -7.76 -5.81
CA ALA A 307 14.13 -6.33 -5.69
C ALA A 307 15.37 -5.92 -6.49
N ARG A 308 16.43 -6.73 -6.48
CA ARG A 308 17.67 -6.48 -7.23
C ARG A 308 17.41 -6.56 -8.73
N GLU A 309 16.70 -7.60 -9.17
CA GLU A 309 16.33 -7.79 -10.58
C GLU A 309 15.51 -6.60 -11.11
N ILE A 310 14.52 -6.13 -10.34
CA ILE A 310 13.73 -4.93 -10.68
C ILE A 310 14.65 -3.71 -10.87
N MET A 311 15.54 -3.43 -9.91
CA MET A 311 16.43 -2.26 -9.98
C MET A 311 17.48 -2.37 -11.10
N SER A 312 17.90 -3.59 -11.44
CA SER A 312 18.83 -3.86 -12.54
C SER A 312 18.15 -3.97 -13.91
N SER A 313 16.81 -4.03 -13.94
CA SER A 313 16.07 -4.20 -15.19
C SER A 313 16.20 -2.97 -16.08
N ASP A 314 16.33 -3.19 -17.38
CA ASP A 314 16.35 -2.11 -18.37
C ASP A 314 14.92 -1.63 -18.69
N THR A 315 14.20 -1.24 -17.64
CA THR A 315 12.85 -0.67 -17.71
C THR A 315 12.85 0.72 -17.10
N THR A 316 11.96 1.59 -17.58
CA THR A 316 11.77 2.93 -17.00
C THR A 316 11.42 2.83 -15.51
N ILE A 317 10.51 1.93 -15.11
CA ILE A 317 10.19 1.72 -13.69
C ILE A 317 11.43 1.26 -12.92
N GLY A 318 12.19 0.28 -13.42
CA GLY A 318 13.39 -0.23 -12.75
C GLY A 318 14.41 0.86 -12.49
N LYS A 319 14.69 1.68 -13.51
CA LYS A 319 15.57 2.86 -13.41
C LYS A 319 15.03 3.89 -12.42
N GLN A 320 13.73 4.20 -12.42
CA GLN A 320 13.14 5.15 -11.48
C GLN A 320 13.18 4.64 -10.03
N ILE A 321 12.95 3.35 -9.82
CA ILE A 321 13.07 2.72 -8.49
C ILE A 321 14.53 2.79 -8.02
N LEU A 322 15.49 2.45 -8.88
CA LEU A 322 16.91 2.54 -8.57
C LEU A 322 17.32 3.98 -8.22
N LEU A 323 16.86 4.98 -8.98
CA LEU A 323 17.13 6.39 -8.67
C LEU A 323 16.48 6.85 -7.36
N THR A 324 15.37 6.24 -6.95
CA THR A 324 14.62 6.64 -5.76
C THR A 324 15.19 6.02 -4.47
N LEU A 325 15.68 4.78 -4.55
CA LEU A 325 16.08 3.94 -3.41
C LEU A 325 17.57 3.54 -3.43
N GLY A 326 18.30 3.76 -4.54
CA GLY A 326 19.62 3.20 -4.79
C GLY A 326 20.72 3.76 -3.89
N ASP A 327 20.65 5.04 -3.53
CA ASP A 327 21.65 5.72 -2.70
C ASP A 327 21.76 5.10 -1.28
N GLU A 328 20.68 4.48 -0.79
CA GLU A 328 20.63 3.91 0.57
C GLU A 328 21.02 2.43 0.65
N ILE A 329 21.02 1.69 -0.48
CA ILE A 329 21.44 0.28 -0.50
C ILE A 329 22.97 0.17 -0.46
N VAL A 330 23.68 1.12 -1.09
CA VAL A 330 25.16 1.18 -1.03
C VAL A 330 25.66 1.43 0.40
N LEU A 331 24.86 2.10 1.24
CA LEU A 331 25.17 2.30 2.65
C LEU A 331 24.92 1.05 3.52
N GLN A 332 24.08 0.10 3.09
CA GLN A 332 23.81 -1.14 3.82
C GLN A 332 24.84 -2.25 3.54
N ASP A 333 25.54 -2.20 2.40
CA ASP A 333 26.64 -3.12 2.08
C ASP A 333 27.94 -2.77 2.86
N GLY A 334 28.02 -1.58 3.46
CA GLY A 334 28.99 -1.24 4.50
C GLY A 334 28.34 -1.40 5.88
N ILE A 335 28.94 -2.17 6.77
CA ILE A 335 28.43 -2.40 8.14
C ILE A 335 28.19 -1.07 8.86
N GLN A 336 26.95 -0.61 8.87
CA GLN A 336 26.36 0.24 9.91
C GLN A 336 24.90 -0.18 10.09
N GLU A 337 24.54 -0.31 11.35
CA GLU A 337 23.23 -0.73 11.83
C GLU A 337 22.11 -0.03 11.07
N THR A 338 21.03 -0.77 10.76
CA THR A 338 19.75 -0.19 10.38
C THR A 338 19.50 1.05 11.24
N PRO A 339 19.13 2.22 10.67
CA PRO A 339 18.89 3.40 11.48
C PRO A 339 17.88 3.01 12.55
N ASN A 340 18.35 2.97 13.80
CA ASN A 340 17.51 2.73 14.94
C ASN A 340 16.65 3.99 15.06
N PHE A 341 15.52 4.01 14.37
CA PHE A 341 14.47 4.97 14.62
C PHE A 341 13.93 4.64 16.00
N ASP A 342 14.58 5.23 17.01
CA ASP A 342 14.03 5.35 18.35
C ASP A 342 12.67 6.02 18.19
N ILE A 343 11.63 5.23 18.39
CA ILE A 343 10.29 5.76 18.62
C ILE A 343 10.44 6.52 19.94
N ASP A 344 10.47 7.85 19.87
CA ASP A 344 10.38 8.70 21.05
C ASP A 344 9.06 8.38 21.77
N LYS A 345 9.12 7.46 22.73
CA LYS A 345 7.96 7.01 23.53
C LYS A 345 7.52 8.03 24.58
N ASN A 346 8.05 9.25 24.55
CA ASN A 346 7.86 10.27 25.58
C ASN A 346 7.47 11.66 25.02
N ILE A 347 6.39 11.74 24.25
CA ILE A 347 5.73 13.04 24.03
C ILE A 347 4.25 12.90 24.38
N LEU A 348 3.91 13.37 25.57
CA LEU A 348 2.55 13.52 26.08
C LEU A 348 1.78 14.56 25.24
N PRO A 349 0.46 14.36 25.02
CA PRO A 349 -0.34 15.21 24.15
C PRO A 349 -0.84 16.46 24.88
N GLN A 350 -0.72 17.62 24.25
CA GLN A 350 -1.65 18.73 24.44
C GLN A 350 -1.91 19.34 23.06
N ASN A 351 -3.17 19.25 22.60
CA ASN A 351 -3.91 20.27 21.82
C ASN A 351 -5.12 19.66 21.08
N MET A 352 -6.03 19.01 21.81
CA MET A 352 -7.43 18.86 21.38
C MET A 352 -8.32 19.48 22.46
N LYS A 353 -9.33 20.26 22.05
CA LYS A 353 -10.19 20.96 23.01
C LYS A 353 -11.11 19.91 23.68
N PRO A 354 -11.30 19.95 25.02
CA PRO A 354 -12.09 18.96 25.76
C PRO A 354 -13.53 18.75 25.27
N GLN A 355 -14.07 19.68 24.49
CA GLN A 355 -15.43 19.63 23.94
C GLN A 355 -15.55 18.66 22.75
N GLU A 356 -14.48 18.47 21.97
CA GLU A 356 -14.43 17.55 20.83
C GLU A 356 -14.30 16.09 21.29
N MET A 357 -13.57 15.85 22.40
CA MET A 357 -13.52 14.56 23.08
C MET A 357 -14.89 14.09 23.60
N LYS A 358 -15.76 15.03 23.98
CA LYS A 358 -17.04 14.69 24.60
C LYS A 358 -18.06 14.12 23.60
N GLN A 359 -17.99 14.52 22.33
CA GLN A 359 -18.85 13.97 21.27
C GLN A 359 -18.44 12.54 20.84
N ILE A 360 -17.19 12.16 21.07
CA ILE A 360 -16.66 10.83 20.72
C ILE A 360 -16.89 9.82 21.87
N ASN A 361 -16.82 10.30 23.12
CA ASN A 361 -16.92 9.46 24.32
C ASN A 361 -18.34 8.97 24.69
N ASP A 362 -19.40 9.46 24.04
CA ASP A 362 -20.78 9.02 24.35
C ASP A 362 -21.11 7.61 23.81
N SER A 363 -20.15 6.93 23.17
CA SER A 363 -20.25 5.51 22.76
C SER A 363 -19.42 4.56 23.65
N HIS A 364 -19.89 4.37 24.90
CA HIS A 364 -19.65 3.27 25.84
C HIS A 364 -18.53 2.24 25.55
N VAL A 365 -17.39 2.35 26.25
CA VAL A 365 -16.64 1.21 26.83
C VAL A 365 -15.92 1.70 28.11
N GLY A 366 -16.23 1.12 29.28
CA GLY A 366 -15.60 1.46 30.57
C GLY A 366 -14.30 0.69 30.83
N PHE A 367 -13.28 1.35 31.38
CA PHE A 367 -12.00 0.75 31.79
C PHE A 367 -11.91 0.64 33.32
N TRP A 368 -11.35 -0.45 33.84
CA TRP A 368 -11.13 -0.70 35.27
C TRP A 368 -9.62 -0.72 35.57
N GLU A 369 -9.21 -0.24 36.74
CA GLU A 369 -7.82 -0.17 37.19
C GLU A 369 -7.47 -1.42 38.03
N THR A 370 -6.39 -2.11 37.71
CA THR A 370 -5.93 -3.26 38.52
C THR A 370 -5.20 -2.80 39.78
N PRO A 371 -5.40 -3.44 40.95
CA PRO A 371 -4.84 -3.01 42.24
C PRO A 371 -3.32 -3.23 42.41
N LEU A 372 -2.56 -3.42 41.32
CA LEU A 372 -1.13 -3.72 41.35
C LEU A 372 -0.23 -2.64 40.73
N GLY A 373 -0.77 -1.46 40.38
CA GLY A 373 0.05 -0.30 39.98
C GLY A 373 0.90 -0.47 38.72
N ALA A 374 0.56 -1.43 37.84
CA ALA A 374 1.22 -1.61 36.55
C ALA A 374 0.56 -0.73 35.46
N PRO A 375 1.33 -0.08 34.55
CA PRO A 375 0.80 0.84 33.55
C PRO A 375 0.30 0.08 32.32
N VAL A 376 -0.72 -0.76 32.48
CA VAL A 376 -1.30 -1.55 31.38
C VAL A 376 -2.83 -1.43 31.42
N TRP A 377 -3.41 -0.87 30.36
CA TRP A 377 -4.85 -0.76 30.16
C TRP A 377 -5.30 -1.88 29.21
N GLY A 378 -6.25 -2.72 29.63
CA GLY A 378 -6.75 -3.82 28.80
C GLY A 378 -8.17 -4.24 29.15
N LEU A 379 -8.90 -4.75 28.15
CA LEU A 379 -10.24 -5.34 28.30
C LEU A 379 -10.16 -6.68 29.05
N LYS A 380 -11.14 -6.97 29.91
CA LYS A 380 -11.27 -8.27 30.61
C LYS A 380 -11.44 -9.41 29.59
N PRO A 381 -10.55 -10.42 29.55
CA PRO A 381 -10.72 -11.57 28.67
C PRO A 381 -11.91 -12.43 29.11
N ASN A 382 -12.73 -12.90 28.16
CA ASN A 382 -13.95 -13.66 28.46
C ASN A 382 -13.70 -15.08 29.03
N ASN A 383 -12.53 -15.70 28.79
CA ASN A 383 -12.28 -17.12 29.10
C ASN A 383 -10.91 -17.40 29.79
N LEU A 384 -10.50 -16.59 30.77
CA LEU A 384 -9.39 -16.98 31.65
C LEU A 384 -9.96 -17.75 32.84
N GLY A 385 -9.69 -19.07 32.89
CA GLY A 385 -10.02 -19.90 34.04
C GLY A 385 -9.29 -19.42 35.29
N ASP A 386 -10.01 -19.40 36.41
CA ASP A 386 -9.48 -18.96 37.70
C ASP A 386 -8.40 -19.93 38.21
N HIS A 387 -7.15 -19.73 37.81
CA HIS A 387 -6.00 -20.30 38.51
C HIS A 387 -5.75 -19.51 39.81
N LEU A 388 -6.70 -19.58 40.73
CA LEU A 388 -6.46 -19.26 42.13
C LEU A 388 -5.55 -20.37 42.70
N LEU A 389 -4.33 -19.99 43.07
CA LEU A 389 -3.43 -20.82 43.87
C LEU A 389 -4.17 -21.23 45.16
N LYS A 390 -4.61 -22.49 45.24
CA LYS A 390 -4.96 -23.11 46.52
C LYS A 390 -3.68 -23.73 47.11
N LYS A 391 -3.23 -23.10 48.19
CA LYS A 391 -2.21 -23.46 49.19
C LYS A 391 -1.18 -24.53 48.82
#